data_AF-A0A930FD94-F1
#
_entry.id   AF-A0A930FD94-F1
#
_cell.length_a   1.000
_cell.length_b   1.000
_cell.length_c   1.000
_cell.angle_alpha   90.00
_cell.angle_beta   90.00
_cell.angle_gamma   90.00
#
_symmetry.space_group_name_H-M   'P 1'
#
loop_
_entity.id
_entity.type
_entity.pdbx_description
1 polymer ?
#
loop_
_entity_poly.entity_id
_entity_poly.type
_entity_poly.pdbx_seq_one_letter_code
_entity_poly.pdbx_strand_id
1 'polypeptide(L)'
;MNKKTIQKPLTKFLIFVTVLFLFSASLVLLLNKWEVVINVNGDQTTLVEYKSNYEDQGAVAYKQGTILSFLRENIDVETKGTVDTSKLGSYKIEYTAEKDGLKVSQERTVVVQDTTPPKITLTSNPDSYTLFNHPYEEEGYTAIDNFDGDLTDKVVREEKDGVVTYKVIDSHGNKATVERKIVYDDRKGPVITLVGGNDITWIRGNEFADSYTAIDDLDGDIT
;
A
#
# COMPACT_ATOMS: atom_id res chain seq x y z
N MET A 1 14.85 -33.92 85.60
CA MET A 1 14.44 -33.03 84.49
C MET A 1 14.11 -33.87 83.27
N ASN A 2 12.83 -34.08 82.99
CA ASN A 2 12.37 -34.98 81.94
C ASN A 2 12.07 -34.17 80.67
N LYS A 3 13.01 -34.11 79.71
CA LYS A 3 12.78 -33.49 78.40
C LYS A 3 11.83 -34.39 77.61
N LYS A 4 10.50 -34.17 77.73
CA LYS A 4 9.53 -34.73 76.80
C LYS A 4 9.90 -34.24 75.40
N THR A 5 10.43 -35.14 74.58
CA THR A 5 10.69 -34.96 73.15
C THR A 5 9.38 -34.67 72.42
N ILE A 6 9.13 -33.40 72.08
CA ILE A 6 7.96 -32.90 71.32
C ILE A 6 8.12 -33.14 69.79
N GLN A 7 9.09 -33.96 69.35
CA GLN A 7 9.37 -34.13 67.91
C GLN A 7 8.51 -35.17 67.17
N LYS A 8 7.68 -36.00 67.83
CA LYS A 8 6.98 -37.13 67.19
C LYS A 8 5.75 -36.83 66.29
N PRO A 9 4.90 -35.81 66.54
CA PRO A 9 3.75 -35.54 65.67
C PRO A 9 4.13 -34.74 64.43
N LEU A 10 5.10 -33.82 64.56
CA LEU A 10 5.58 -32.98 63.46
C LEU A 10 6.34 -33.81 62.41
N THR A 11 7.17 -34.77 62.81
CA THR A 11 7.85 -35.65 61.85
C THR A 11 6.90 -36.58 61.10
N LYS A 12 5.90 -37.16 61.78
CA LYS A 12 4.86 -37.99 61.13
C LYS A 12 3.99 -37.17 60.17
N PHE A 13 3.64 -35.95 60.55
CA PHE A 13 2.93 -35.02 59.68
C PHE A 13 3.79 -34.63 58.46
N LEU A 14 5.07 -34.32 58.67
CA LEU A 14 5.99 -34.01 57.58
C LEU A 14 6.16 -35.19 56.62
N ILE A 15 6.31 -36.42 57.13
CA ILE A 15 6.36 -37.64 56.31
C ILE A 15 5.05 -37.85 55.51
N PHE A 16 3.89 -37.62 56.13
CA PHE A 16 2.62 -37.74 55.45
C PHE A 16 2.49 -36.70 54.32
N VAL A 17 2.85 -35.45 54.58
CA VAL A 17 2.84 -34.37 53.58
C VAL A 17 3.82 -34.67 52.45
N THR A 18 5.03 -35.17 52.73
CA THR A 18 5.99 -35.53 51.69
C THR A 18 5.51 -36.72 50.86
N VAL A 19 4.90 -37.75 51.47
CA VAL A 19 4.30 -38.87 50.73
C VAL A 19 3.15 -38.41 49.84
N LEU A 20 2.28 -37.53 50.36
CA LEU A 20 1.18 -36.97 49.57
C LEU A 20 1.70 -36.11 48.41
N PHE A 21 2.76 -35.34 48.64
CA PHE A 21 3.42 -34.54 47.61
C PHE A 21 4.09 -35.41 46.55
N LEU A 22 4.77 -36.49 46.94
CA LEU A 22 5.36 -37.44 45.99
C LEU A 22 4.27 -38.18 45.20
N PHE A 23 3.15 -38.53 45.85
CA PHE A 23 2.02 -39.14 45.18
C PHE A 23 1.38 -38.18 44.18
N SER A 24 1.16 -36.91 44.55
CA SER A 24 0.62 -35.91 43.64
C SER A 24 1.58 -35.60 42.49
N ALA A 25 2.88 -35.46 42.77
CA ALA A 25 3.90 -35.27 41.73
C ALA A 25 3.97 -36.46 40.76
N SER A 26 3.93 -37.69 41.29
CA SER A 26 3.88 -38.91 40.47
C SER A 26 2.61 -38.97 39.62
N LEU A 27 1.45 -38.59 40.18
CA LEU A 27 0.20 -38.53 39.45
C LEU A 27 0.25 -37.48 38.32
N VAL A 28 0.84 -36.30 38.57
CA VAL A 28 1.04 -35.28 37.53
C VAL A 28 1.92 -35.82 36.39
N LEU A 29 3.02 -36.51 36.72
CA LEU A 29 3.89 -37.12 35.71
C LEU A 29 3.17 -38.21 34.90
N LEU A 30 2.34 -39.04 35.55
CA LEU A 30 1.58 -40.10 34.89
C LEU A 30 0.50 -39.56 33.95
N LEU A 31 -0.14 -38.45 34.31
CA LEU A 31 -1.23 -37.85 33.54
C LEU A 31 -0.73 -36.85 32.48
N ASN A 32 0.50 -36.35 32.59
CA ASN A 32 1.06 -35.41 31.62
C ASN A 32 1.35 -36.10 30.28
N LYS A 33 0.72 -35.62 29.21
CA LYS A 33 1.02 -36.04 27.84
C LYS A 33 1.88 -34.98 27.18
N TRP A 34 2.85 -35.40 26.38
CA TRP A 34 3.67 -34.48 25.60
C TRP A 34 3.02 -34.23 24.24
N GLU A 35 3.01 -32.97 23.82
CA GLU A 35 2.52 -32.52 22.52
C GLU A 35 3.54 -31.58 21.87
N VAL A 36 3.46 -31.46 20.54
CA VAL A 36 4.17 -30.43 19.78
C VAL A 36 3.16 -29.36 19.41
N VAL A 37 3.51 -28.11 19.67
CA VAL A 37 2.69 -26.95 19.31
C VAL A 37 3.49 -26.10 18.33
N ILE A 38 2.84 -25.67 17.26
CA ILE A 38 3.37 -24.71 16.30
C ILE A 38 2.48 -23.46 16.32
N ASN A 39 3.10 -22.29 16.32
CA ASN A 39 2.42 -21.00 16.22
C ASN A 39 3.00 -20.25 15.03
N VAL A 40 2.17 -20.01 14.02
CA VAL A 40 2.51 -19.12 12.91
C VAL A 40 2.54 -17.68 13.41
N ASN A 41 3.61 -16.95 13.12
CA ASN A 41 3.73 -15.55 13.52
C ASN A 41 2.76 -14.68 12.71
N GLY A 42 2.24 -13.59 13.25
CA GLY A 42 1.33 -12.71 12.49
C GLY A 42 0.08 -13.41 11.92
N ASP A 43 -0.39 -12.95 10.77
CA ASP A 43 -1.66 -13.41 10.20
C ASP A 43 -1.52 -14.75 9.44
N GLN A 44 -2.56 -15.58 9.54
CA GLN A 44 -2.66 -16.82 8.75
C GLN A 44 -3.02 -16.56 7.29
N THR A 45 -3.61 -15.41 6.99
CA THR A 45 -3.84 -14.93 5.63
C THR A 45 -3.27 -13.53 5.49
N THR A 46 -2.31 -13.34 4.58
CA THR A 46 -1.69 -12.04 4.33
C THR A 46 -1.94 -11.61 2.91
N LEU A 47 -2.34 -10.35 2.75
CA LEU A 47 -2.44 -9.70 1.45
C LEU A 47 -1.09 -9.08 1.07
N VAL A 48 -0.65 -9.32 -0.15
CA VAL A 48 0.61 -8.79 -0.70
C VAL A 48 0.32 -8.10 -2.02
N GLU A 49 0.84 -6.90 -2.17
CA GLU A 49 0.68 -6.12 -3.39
C GLU A 49 1.56 -6.70 -4.52
N TYR A 50 1.06 -6.68 -5.75
CA TYR A 50 1.81 -7.10 -6.94
C TYR A 50 3.21 -6.47 -7.00
N LYS A 51 4.23 -7.31 -7.22
CA LYS A 51 5.66 -6.96 -7.27
C LYS A 51 6.23 -6.28 -6.02
N SER A 52 5.48 -6.20 -4.93
CA SER A 52 6.04 -5.75 -3.66
C SER A 52 6.97 -6.79 -3.06
N ASN A 53 7.84 -6.35 -2.14
CA ASN A 53 8.68 -7.24 -1.38
C ASN A 53 7.83 -7.97 -0.33
N TYR A 54 7.97 -9.29 -0.26
CA TYR A 54 7.34 -10.12 0.75
C TYR A 54 8.42 -10.93 1.48
N GLU A 55 8.40 -10.86 2.81
CA GLU A 55 9.23 -11.68 3.69
C GLU A 55 8.32 -12.47 4.62
N ASP A 56 8.55 -13.78 4.68
CA ASP A 56 7.77 -14.66 5.52
C ASP A 56 8.12 -14.45 7.00
N GLN A 57 7.12 -14.14 7.83
CA GLN A 57 7.34 -13.94 9.27
C GLN A 57 7.65 -15.24 10.03
N GLY A 58 7.62 -16.39 9.35
CA GLY A 58 7.90 -17.69 9.93
C GLY A 58 6.86 -18.17 10.94
N ALA A 59 7.24 -19.23 11.65
CA ALA A 59 6.51 -19.83 12.74
C ALA A 59 7.51 -20.27 13.82
N VAL A 60 7.01 -20.45 15.04
CA VAL A 60 7.77 -21.00 16.16
C VAL A 60 7.12 -22.28 16.65
N ALA A 61 7.91 -23.28 17.00
CA ALA A 61 7.40 -24.54 17.53
C ALA A 61 8.10 -24.93 18.84
N TYR A 62 7.37 -25.61 19.71
CA TYR A 62 7.90 -26.16 20.95
C TYR A 62 7.17 -27.44 21.36
N LYS A 63 7.90 -28.32 22.03
CA LYS A 63 7.33 -29.45 22.75
C LYS A 63 6.91 -28.99 24.13
N GLN A 64 5.70 -29.35 24.56
CA GLN A 64 5.23 -29.05 25.92
C GLN A 64 4.40 -30.19 26.50
N GLY A 65 4.25 -30.21 27.82
CA GLY A 65 3.31 -31.10 28.50
C GLY A 65 1.90 -30.51 28.57
N THR A 66 0.87 -31.35 28.53
CA THR A 66 -0.54 -30.91 28.70
C THR A 66 -0.82 -30.34 30.08
N ILE A 67 -0.12 -30.83 31.12
CA ILE A 67 -0.21 -30.33 32.50
C ILE A 67 1.03 -29.47 32.82
N LEU A 68 2.18 -29.87 32.29
CA LEU A 68 3.47 -29.19 32.48
C LEU A 68 3.80 -28.25 31.31
N SER A 69 2.86 -27.42 30.87
CA SER A 69 3.03 -26.52 29.71
C SER A 69 4.08 -25.41 29.91
N PHE A 70 4.52 -25.23 31.16
CA PHE A 70 5.65 -24.36 31.51
C PHE A 70 7.01 -24.97 31.16
N LEU A 71 7.10 -26.30 30.99
CA LEU A 71 8.31 -26.96 30.48
C LEU A 71 8.24 -27.00 28.95
N ARG A 72 8.98 -26.10 28.30
CA ARG A 72 9.03 -26.02 26.84
C ARG A 72 10.41 -26.33 26.32
N GLU A 73 10.46 -27.13 25.28
CA GLU A 73 11.66 -27.38 24.47
C GLU A 73 11.39 -26.81 23.08
N ASN A 74 12.20 -25.85 22.63
CA ASN A 74 12.06 -25.31 21.27
C ASN A 74 12.39 -26.38 20.23
N ILE A 75 11.66 -26.36 19.12
CA ILE A 75 11.83 -27.27 17.99
C ILE A 75 12.06 -26.44 16.73
N ASP A 76 12.98 -26.87 15.88
CA ASP A 76 13.17 -26.27 14.57
C ASP A 76 11.92 -26.47 13.69
N VAL A 77 11.56 -25.42 12.95
CA VAL A 77 10.43 -25.44 12.02
C VAL A 77 10.97 -25.62 10.61
N GLU A 78 10.48 -26.65 9.91
CA GLU A 78 10.67 -26.80 8.47
C GLU A 78 9.62 -25.97 7.72
N THR A 79 10.06 -25.08 6.85
CA THR A 79 9.18 -24.25 6.00
C THR A 79 9.24 -24.74 4.56
N LYS A 80 8.08 -24.98 3.95
CA LYS A 80 7.92 -25.34 2.54
C LYS A 80 6.99 -24.37 1.83
N GLY A 81 7.25 -24.14 0.56
CA GLY A 81 6.50 -23.20 -0.27
C GLY A 81 7.29 -21.92 -0.55
N THR A 82 6.90 -21.25 -1.63
CA THR A 82 7.50 -19.99 -2.09
C THR A 82 6.41 -19.08 -2.61
N VAL A 83 6.54 -17.78 -2.39
CA VAL A 83 5.61 -16.77 -2.90
C VAL A 83 6.28 -16.03 -4.04
N ASP A 84 5.64 -16.02 -5.21
CA ASP A 84 6.07 -15.23 -6.36
C ASP A 84 5.19 -13.98 -6.48
N THR A 85 5.68 -12.85 -5.95
CA THR A 85 4.90 -11.59 -5.98
C THR A 85 4.78 -10.99 -7.39
N SER A 86 5.50 -11.53 -8.39
CA SER A 86 5.35 -11.14 -9.79
C SER A 86 4.17 -11.84 -10.50
N LYS A 87 3.43 -12.69 -9.79
CA LYS A 87 2.24 -13.36 -10.31
C LYS A 87 1.10 -13.27 -9.30
N LEU A 88 -0.03 -12.74 -9.74
CA LEU A 88 -1.25 -12.70 -8.93
C LEU A 88 -1.72 -14.12 -8.59
N GLY A 89 -2.28 -14.30 -7.40
CA GLY A 89 -2.81 -15.58 -6.96
C GLY A 89 -2.66 -15.84 -5.48
N SER A 90 -3.12 -17.02 -5.07
CA SER A 90 -3.00 -17.50 -3.69
C SER A 90 -1.86 -18.51 -3.59
N TYR A 91 -0.93 -18.26 -2.68
CA TYR A 91 0.22 -19.09 -2.38
C TYR A 91 0.06 -19.68 -0.98
N LYS A 92 0.59 -20.88 -0.78
CA LYS A 92 0.60 -21.56 0.51
C LYS A 92 2.03 -21.76 0.98
N ILE A 93 2.25 -21.42 2.24
CA ILE A 93 3.47 -21.74 2.97
C ILE A 93 3.09 -22.73 4.06
N GLU A 94 3.72 -23.90 4.05
CA GLU A 94 3.50 -24.95 5.03
C GLU A 94 4.65 -24.95 6.03
N TYR A 95 4.30 -24.85 7.31
CA TYR A 95 5.23 -24.99 8.42
C TYR A 95 5.01 -26.35 9.07
N THR A 96 6.08 -27.11 9.24
CA THR A 96 6.07 -28.43 9.86
C THR A 96 7.05 -28.46 11.02
N ALA A 97 6.63 -29.02 12.15
CA ALA A 97 7.50 -29.31 13.28
C ALA A 97 7.30 -30.77 13.71
N GLU A 98 8.41 -31.47 13.94
CA GLU A 98 8.38 -32.87 14.36
C GLU A 98 9.40 -33.13 15.48
N LYS A 99 8.94 -33.77 16.55
CA LYS A 99 9.79 -34.20 17.67
C LYS A 99 9.24 -35.46 18.31
N ASP A 100 10.10 -36.45 18.54
CA ASP A 100 9.75 -37.73 19.19
C ASP A 100 8.54 -38.45 18.56
N GLY A 101 8.41 -38.37 17.23
CA GLY A 101 7.31 -38.98 16.47
C GLY A 101 5.98 -38.21 16.52
N LEU A 102 5.95 -37.06 17.19
CA LEU A 102 4.81 -36.13 17.17
C LEU A 102 5.07 -35.09 16.08
N LYS A 103 4.20 -35.06 15.07
CA LYS A 103 4.26 -34.15 13.93
C LYS A 103 3.05 -33.23 13.92
N VAL A 104 3.29 -31.93 13.74
CA VAL A 104 2.23 -30.93 13.50
C VAL A 104 2.58 -30.10 12.27
N SER A 105 1.54 -29.64 11.57
CA SER A 105 1.69 -28.69 10.48
C SER A 105 0.68 -27.57 10.58
N GLN A 106 1.05 -26.41 10.04
CA GLN A 106 0.16 -25.27 9.89
C GLN A 106 0.48 -24.53 8.59
N GLU A 107 -0.53 -23.89 7.99
CA GLU A 107 -0.38 -23.18 6.72
C GLU A 107 -0.53 -21.67 6.93
N ARG A 108 0.24 -20.88 6.18
CA ARG A 108 -0.07 -19.49 5.87
C ARG A 108 -0.52 -19.40 4.41
N THR A 109 -1.61 -18.67 4.18
CA THR A 109 -2.06 -18.30 2.85
C THR A 109 -1.58 -16.87 2.53
N VAL A 110 -0.91 -16.70 1.41
CA VAL A 110 -0.47 -15.39 0.93
C VAL A 110 -1.21 -15.08 -0.36
N VAL A 111 -2.00 -14.02 -0.37
CA VAL A 111 -2.78 -13.59 -1.53
C VAL A 111 -2.06 -12.41 -2.17
N VAL A 112 -1.46 -12.67 -3.34
CA VAL A 112 -0.86 -11.63 -4.18
C VAL A 112 -1.97 -11.07 -5.06
N GLN A 113 -2.30 -9.80 -4.87
CA GLN A 113 -3.31 -9.11 -5.66
C GLN A 113 -2.81 -7.72 -6.05
N ASP A 114 -3.46 -7.13 -7.04
CA ASP A 114 -3.21 -5.77 -7.46
C ASP A 114 -4.26 -4.84 -6.84
N THR A 115 -3.81 -3.96 -5.94
CA THR A 115 -4.67 -2.97 -5.25
C THR A 115 -4.27 -1.54 -5.54
N THR A 116 -3.21 -1.35 -6.32
CA THR A 116 -2.66 -0.03 -6.64
C THR A 116 -3.48 0.61 -7.75
N PRO A 117 -4.03 1.82 -7.56
CA PRO A 117 -4.68 2.53 -8.64
C PRO A 117 -3.72 3.02 -9.72
N PRO A 118 -4.19 3.20 -10.97
CA PRO A 118 -3.42 3.86 -12.01
C PRO A 118 -3.00 5.27 -11.60
N LYS A 119 -1.94 5.79 -12.21
CA LYS A 119 -1.51 7.17 -12.06
C LYS A 119 -1.77 7.95 -13.34
N ILE A 120 -2.72 8.88 -13.28
CA ILE A 120 -2.94 9.88 -14.33
C ILE A 120 -1.94 11.03 -14.13
N THR A 121 -1.23 11.41 -15.19
CA THR A 121 -0.31 12.56 -15.22
C THR A 121 -0.72 13.49 -16.35
N LEU A 122 -1.00 14.74 -16.03
CA LEU A 122 -1.27 15.80 -17.01
C LEU A 122 0.06 16.32 -17.58
N THR A 123 0.15 16.52 -18.90
CA THR A 123 1.42 16.89 -19.58
C THR A 123 1.86 18.31 -19.25
N SER A 124 0.89 19.20 -19.01
CA SER A 124 1.07 20.60 -18.69
C SER A 124 0.57 20.91 -17.27
N ASN A 125 0.57 22.21 -16.91
CA ASN A 125 0.00 22.70 -15.66
C ASN A 125 -1.40 22.07 -15.44
N PRO A 126 -1.76 21.68 -14.20
CA PRO A 126 -3.12 21.28 -13.88
C PRO A 126 -4.18 22.33 -14.27
N ASP A 127 -3.83 23.60 -14.41
CA ASP A 127 -4.71 24.61 -14.98
C ASP A 127 -4.42 24.81 -16.48
N SER A 128 -5.49 24.89 -17.27
CA SER A 128 -5.46 25.31 -18.67
C SER A 128 -5.95 26.74 -18.81
N TYR A 129 -5.40 27.48 -19.77
CA TYR A 129 -5.76 28.88 -20.03
C TYR A 129 -6.30 29.03 -21.44
N THR A 130 -7.48 29.63 -21.56
CA THR A 130 -8.13 29.90 -22.85
C THR A 130 -8.89 31.23 -22.80
N LEU A 131 -9.31 31.73 -23.96
CA LEU A 131 -10.12 32.94 -24.06
C LEU A 131 -11.58 32.66 -23.72
N PHE A 132 -12.30 33.69 -23.26
CA PHE A 132 -13.74 33.58 -23.04
C PHE A 132 -14.47 33.19 -24.33
N ASN A 133 -15.39 32.23 -24.26
CA ASN A 133 -16.07 31.61 -25.42
C ASN A 133 -15.18 30.78 -26.37
N HIS A 134 -13.90 30.54 -26.05
CA HIS A 134 -13.08 29.60 -26.81
C HIS A 134 -13.15 28.21 -26.16
N PRO A 135 -13.31 27.13 -26.97
CA PRO A 135 -13.29 25.77 -26.44
C PRO A 135 -11.91 25.45 -25.88
N TYR A 136 -11.86 24.59 -24.87
CA TYR A 136 -10.61 24.04 -24.35
C TYR A 136 -10.02 23.02 -25.34
N GLU A 137 -8.75 23.19 -25.67
CA GLU A 137 -7.96 22.24 -26.47
C GLU A 137 -7.20 21.29 -25.53
N GLU A 138 -7.28 19.98 -25.77
CA GLU A 138 -6.65 19.00 -24.88
C GLU A 138 -5.12 19.12 -24.88
N GLU A 139 -4.54 19.48 -23.74
CA GLU A 139 -3.08 19.66 -23.57
C GLU A 139 -2.33 18.35 -23.29
N GLY A 140 -3.02 17.21 -23.32
CA GLY A 140 -2.46 15.87 -23.24
C GLY A 140 -2.30 15.36 -21.81
N TYR A 141 -2.35 14.02 -21.68
CA TYR A 141 -2.21 13.28 -20.44
C TYR A 141 -1.69 11.87 -20.71
N THR A 142 -1.21 11.21 -19.66
CA THR A 142 -0.86 9.77 -19.66
C THR A 142 -1.48 9.10 -18.44
N ALA A 143 -1.80 7.81 -18.52
CA ALA A 143 -2.23 7.00 -17.37
C ALA A 143 -1.44 5.70 -17.30
N ILE A 144 -0.64 5.50 -16.26
CA ILE A 144 0.22 4.32 -16.09
C ILE A 144 -0.13 3.57 -14.82
N ASP A 145 -0.20 2.26 -14.91
CA ASP A 145 -0.48 1.32 -13.83
C ASP A 145 0.67 0.32 -13.64
N ASN A 146 0.88 -0.17 -12.41
CA ASN A 146 1.94 -1.12 -12.07
C ASN A 146 1.71 -2.51 -12.70
N PHE A 147 0.46 -2.97 -12.80
CA PHE A 147 0.10 -4.27 -13.35
C PHE A 147 -0.35 -4.18 -14.81
N ASP A 148 -1.29 -3.27 -15.10
CA ASP A 148 -1.90 -3.11 -16.41
C ASP A 148 -1.00 -2.40 -17.44
N GLY A 149 -0.01 -1.63 -16.98
CA GLY A 149 0.88 -0.85 -17.85
C GLY A 149 0.23 0.45 -18.32
N ASP A 150 0.32 0.75 -19.62
CA ASP A 150 -0.25 1.99 -20.18
C ASP A 150 -1.76 1.86 -20.39
N LEU A 151 -2.50 2.73 -19.69
CA LEU A 151 -3.96 2.83 -19.70
C LEU A 151 -4.44 4.15 -20.30
N THR A 152 -3.57 4.93 -20.95
CA THR A 152 -3.88 6.26 -21.48
C THR A 152 -5.13 6.24 -22.40
N ASP A 153 -5.23 5.24 -23.28
CA ASP A 153 -6.36 5.08 -24.19
C ASP A 153 -7.68 4.65 -23.49
N LYS A 154 -7.62 4.23 -22.22
CA LYS A 154 -8.79 3.85 -21.41
C LYS A 154 -9.29 4.99 -20.53
N VAL A 155 -8.65 6.16 -20.55
CA VAL A 155 -9.09 7.32 -19.78
C VAL A 155 -10.40 7.85 -20.34
N VAL A 156 -11.40 7.99 -19.48
CA VAL A 156 -12.65 8.68 -19.76
C VAL A 156 -12.52 10.13 -19.32
N ARG A 157 -12.69 11.05 -20.27
CA ARG A 157 -12.71 12.50 -20.03
C ARG A 157 -14.14 13.01 -19.99
N GLU A 158 -14.43 13.88 -19.02
CA GLU A 158 -15.69 14.61 -18.91
C GLU A 158 -15.39 16.10 -18.69
N GLU A 159 -15.98 16.99 -19.49
CA GLU A 159 -15.87 18.43 -19.32
C GLU A 159 -17.20 19.00 -18.84
N LYS A 160 -17.16 19.70 -17.71
CA LYS A 160 -18.34 20.28 -17.09
C LYS A 160 -17.97 21.50 -16.25
N ASP A 161 -18.72 22.59 -16.41
CA ASP A 161 -18.61 23.80 -15.60
C ASP A 161 -17.17 24.38 -15.50
N GLY A 162 -16.41 24.33 -16.60
CA GLY A 162 -15.02 24.81 -16.65
C GLY A 162 -13.99 23.88 -15.99
N VAL A 163 -14.35 22.63 -15.71
CA VAL A 163 -13.46 21.60 -15.18
C VAL A 163 -13.48 20.39 -16.11
N VAL A 164 -12.29 19.86 -16.39
CA VAL A 164 -12.09 18.63 -17.13
C VAL A 164 -11.67 17.54 -16.16
N THR A 165 -12.51 16.54 -15.97
CA THR A 165 -12.24 15.39 -15.10
C THR A 165 -11.78 14.20 -15.94
N TYR A 166 -10.62 13.63 -15.59
CA TYR A 166 -10.05 12.43 -16.18
C TYR A 166 -10.24 11.27 -15.21
N LYS A 167 -10.84 10.17 -15.68
CA LYS A 167 -11.10 8.98 -14.87
C LYS A 167 -10.56 7.75 -15.58
N VAL A 168 -9.89 6.87 -14.86
CA VAL A 168 -9.49 5.56 -15.39
C VAL A 168 -9.70 4.49 -14.32
N ILE A 169 -10.06 3.29 -14.78
CA ILE A 169 -10.22 2.10 -13.95
C ILE A 169 -9.33 1.02 -14.58
N ASP A 170 -8.52 0.36 -13.76
CA ASP A 170 -7.66 -0.75 -14.21
C ASP A 170 -8.46 -2.07 -14.35
N SER A 171 -7.76 -3.17 -14.62
CA SER A 171 -8.39 -4.49 -14.77
C SER A 171 -8.88 -5.10 -13.44
N HIS A 172 -8.40 -4.60 -12.30
CA HIS A 172 -8.75 -5.07 -10.95
C HIS A 172 -9.77 -4.18 -10.22
N GLY A 173 -10.22 -3.10 -10.87
CA GLY A 173 -11.22 -2.18 -10.35
C GLY A 173 -10.65 -1.04 -9.52
N ASN A 174 -9.33 -0.86 -9.45
CA ASN A 174 -8.73 0.30 -8.80
C ASN A 174 -8.92 1.53 -9.71
N LYS A 175 -9.19 2.68 -9.10
CA LYS A 175 -9.67 3.87 -9.82
C LYS A 175 -8.79 5.07 -9.55
N ALA A 176 -8.55 5.85 -10.60
CA ALA A 176 -7.87 7.12 -10.50
C ALA A 176 -8.74 8.25 -11.07
N THR A 177 -8.63 9.43 -10.48
CA THR A 177 -9.31 10.63 -10.93
C THR A 177 -8.41 11.84 -10.75
N VAL A 178 -8.28 12.64 -11.81
CA VAL A 178 -7.54 13.91 -11.81
C VAL A 178 -8.39 14.95 -12.51
N GLU A 179 -8.24 16.21 -12.13
CA GLU A 179 -8.99 17.33 -12.70
C GLU A 179 -8.03 18.36 -13.28
N ARG A 180 -8.47 19.00 -14.37
CA ARG A 180 -7.87 20.19 -14.95
C ARG A 180 -8.88 21.33 -14.92
N LYS A 181 -8.48 22.48 -14.38
CA LYS A 181 -9.34 23.67 -14.34
C LYS A 181 -9.10 24.52 -15.57
N ILE A 182 -10.17 24.94 -16.23
CA ILE A 182 -10.11 25.89 -17.34
C ILE A 182 -10.23 27.29 -16.73
N VAL A 183 -9.21 28.10 -16.95
CA VAL A 183 -9.15 29.50 -16.51
C VAL A 183 -9.27 30.38 -17.74
N TYR A 184 -10.34 31.17 -17.77
CA TYR A 184 -10.56 32.16 -18.83
C TYR A 184 -9.79 33.44 -18.48
N ASP A 185 -8.62 33.59 -19.10
CA ASP A 185 -7.68 34.67 -18.81
C ASP A 185 -6.95 35.01 -20.10
N ASP A 186 -7.18 36.23 -20.58
CA ASP A 186 -6.49 36.72 -21.76
C ASP A 186 -5.09 37.19 -21.37
N ARG A 187 -4.10 36.49 -21.93
CA ARG A 187 -2.68 36.67 -21.64
C ARG A 187 -1.89 37.15 -22.83
N LYS A 188 -2.54 37.30 -23.99
CA LYS A 188 -1.89 37.86 -25.17
C LYS A 188 -2.22 39.34 -25.20
N GLY A 189 -1.22 40.15 -25.51
CA GLY A 189 -1.43 41.57 -25.73
C GLY A 189 -1.68 41.86 -27.20
N PRO A 190 -2.20 43.05 -27.53
CA PRO A 190 -2.45 43.45 -28.90
C PRO A 190 -1.17 43.50 -29.73
N VAL A 191 -1.27 43.10 -30.98
CA VAL A 191 -0.20 43.22 -31.97
C VAL A 191 -0.32 44.57 -32.67
N ILE A 192 0.68 45.43 -32.48
CA ILE A 192 0.79 46.72 -33.16
C ILE A 192 1.58 46.55 -34.47
N THR A 193 1.01 47.02 -35.57
CA THR A 193 1.67 47.06 -36.89
C THR A 193 1.75 48.51 -37.37
N LEU A 194 2.96 49.03 -37.59
CA LEU A 194 3.18 50.38 -38.10
C LEU A 194 3.01 50.43 -39.62
N VAL A 195 2.13 51.30 -40.11
CA VAL A 195 1.91 51.52 -41.53
C VAL A 195 3.03 52.42 -42.06
N GLY A 196 3.92 51.84 -42.86
CA GLY A 196 5.14 52.51 -43.34
C GLY A 196 6.43 51.91 -42.78
N GLY A 197 6.33 50.99 -41.82
CA GLY A 197 7.46 50.30 -41.20
C GLY A 197 8.07 51.08 -40.03
N ASN A 198 9.18 50.57 -39.50
CA ASN A 198 9.84 51.15 -38.32
C ASN A 198 10.56 52.48 -38.63
N ASP A 199 10.97 52.65 -39.89
CA ASP A 199 11.69 53.84 -40.36
C ASP A 199 10.89 54.51 -41.47
N ILE A 200 10.57 55.78 -41.30
CA ILE A 200 9.91 56.60 -42.31
C ILE A 200 10.75 57.84 -42.62
N THR A 201 10.72 58.28 -43.87
CA THR A 201 11.29 59.57 -44.28
C THR A 201 10.16 60.58 -44.42
N TRP A 202 10.27 61.71 -43.73
CA TRP A 202 9.25 62.75 -43.74
C TRP A 202 9.79 64.11 -44.20
N ILE A 203 8.94 64.91 -44.83
CA ILE A 203 9.31 66.23 -45.35
C ILE A 203 9.21 67.27 -44.24
N ARG A 204 10.27 68.07 -44.06
CA ARG A 204 10.33 69.14 -43.07
C ARG A 204 9.27 70.20 -43.32
N GLY A 205 8.46 70.51 -42.30
CA GLY A 205 7.42 71.54 -42.35
C GLY A 205 5.99 71.00 -42.57
N ASN A 206 5.84 69.70 -42.85
CA ASN A 206 4.54 69.04 -42.90
C ASN A 206 4.16 68.50 -41.52
N GLU A 207 2.87 68.52 -41.19
CA GLU A 207 2.34 67.76 -40.06
C GLU A 207 2.56 66.26 -40.31
N PHE A 208 3.01 65.54 -39.29
CA PHE A 208 3.12 64.09 -39.33
C PHE A 208 1.91 63.51 -38.60
N ALA A 209 1.18 62.63 -39.28
CA ALA A 209 0.17 61.79 -38.69
C ALA A 209 0.66 60.35 -38.78
N ASP A 210 0.86 59.73 -37.63
CA ASP A 210 1.23 58.32 -37.57
C ASP A 210 0.06 57.45 -38.02
N SER A 211 0.36 56.33 -38.66
CA SER A 211 -0.64 55.35 -39.05
C SER A 211 -0.17 53.99 -38.56
N TYR A 212 -0.98 53.36 -37.72
CA TYR A 212 -0.74 52.04 -37.18
C TYR A 212 -2.05 51.24 -37.18
N THR A 213 -1.95 49.93 -37.02
CA THR A 213 -3.09 49.09 -36.64
C THR A 213 -2.75 48.35 -35.36
N ALA A 214 -3.69 48.24 -34.43
CA ALA A 214 -3.54 47.44 -33.22
C ALA A 214 -4.64 46.38 -33.19
N ILE A 215 -4.26 45.11 -33.28
CA ILE A 215 -5.20 43.98 -33.33
C ILE A 215 -4.93 43.04 -32.17
N ASP A 216 -5.95 42.75 -31.39
CA ASP A 216 -5.95 41.82 -30.27
C ASP A 216 -6.80 40.57 -30.59
N ASP A 217 -6.47 39.40 -30.01
CA ASP A 217 -7.25 38.18 -30.26
C ASP A 217 -8.59 38.14 -29.50
N LEU A 218 -8.72 38.89 -28.40
CA LEU A 218 -9.98 39.06 -27.68
C LEU A 218 -10.72 40.33 -28.09
N ASP A 219 -10.04 41.48 -28.12
CA ASP A 219 -10.65 42.80 -28.33
C ASP A 219 -10.81 43.18 -29.82
N GLY A 220 -10.18 42.45 -30.73
CA GLY A 220 -10.23 42.74 -32.17
C GLY A 220 -9.42 43.98 -32.54
N ASP A 221 -9.95 44.83 -33.43
CA ASP A 221 -9.29 46.07 -33.84
C ASP A 221 -9.48 47.16 -32.78
N ILE A 222 -8.36 47.61 -32.20
CA ILE A 222 -8.28 48.63 -31.15
C ILE A 222 -7.46 49.85 -31.58
N THR A 223 -7.33 50.07 -32.89
CA THR A 223 -6.55 51.17 -33.50
C THR A 223 -7.02 52.56 -33.07
#